data_AF-A0A2V7J3Z3-F1
#
_entry.id   AF-A0A2V7J3Z3-F1
#
_cell.length_a   1.000
_cell.length_b   1.000
_cell.length_c   1.000
_cell.angle_alpha   90.00
_cell.angle_beta   90.00
_cell.angle_gamma   90.00
#
_symmetry.space_group_name_H-M   'P 1'
#
loop_
_entity.id
_entity.type
_entity.pdbx_description
1 polymer ?
#
loop_
_entity_poly.entity_id
_entity_poly.type
_entity_poly.pdbx_seq_one_letter_code
_entity_poly.pdbx_strand_id
1 'polypeptide(L)'
;VGIWLDLDRGSCRAAKVVSPGEADQAPFVISGDYAHWKRVLRKELGPIAGIMQRKLSLKGSLPIVVRFVKSAEQLVEAATKVPTRFLDE
;
A
#
# COMPACT_ATOMS: atom_id res chain seq x y z
N VAL A 1 5.24 -12.10 -1.01
CA VAL A 1 6.29 -11.12 -0.59
C VAL A 1 5.60 -9.86 -0.10
N GLY A 2 6.18 -9.14 0.86
CA GLY A 2 5.67 -7.86 1.35
C GLY A 2 6.71 -6.75 1.22
N ILE A 3 6.27 -5.49 1.25
CA ILE A 3 7.14 -4.31 1.35
C ILE A 3 6.84 -3.65 2.68
N TRP A 4 7.85 -3.58 3.55
CA TRP A 4 7.77 -2.88 4.82
C TRP A 4 8.24 -1.44 4.66
N LEU A 5 7.44 -0.49 5.13
CA LEU A 5 7.78 0.94 5.14
C LEU A 5 7.78 1.43 6.60
N ASP A 6 8.91 1.96 7.07
CA ASP A 6 8.99 2.65 8.37
C ASP A 6 8.65 4.12 8.19
N LEU A 7 7.39 4.48 8.50
CA LEU A 7 6.84 5.81 8.32
C LEU A 7 6.70 6.53 9.67
N ASP A 8 7.34 7.70 9.80
CA ASP A 8 7.21 8.57 10.98
C ASP A 8 7.02 10.03 10.54
N ARG A 9 5.91 10.65 10.98
CA ARG A 9 5.60 12.09 10.76
C ARG A 9 5.85 12.60 9.33
N GLY A 10 5.49 11.79 8.34
CA GLY A 10 5.64 12.14 6.91
C GLY A 10 6.99 11.78 6.29
N SER A 11 7.91 11.19 7.04
CA SER A 11 9.18 10.67 6.55
C SER A 11 9.17 9.14 6.46
N CYS A 12 9.76 8.60 5.40
CA CYS A 12 10.05 7.18 5.27
C CYS A 12 11.51 6.95 5.68
N ARG A 13 11.73 6.37 6.87
CA ARG A 13 13.07 6.15 7.44
C ARG A 13 13.75 4.91 6.87
N ALA A 14 12.97 3.91 6.48
CA ALA A 14 13.46 2.67 5.88
C ALA A 14 12.38 2.02 5.01
N ALA A 15 12.81 1.34 3.95
CA ALA A 15 11.98 0.48 3.13
C ALA A 15 12.71 -0.85 2.89
N LYS A 16 12.03 -1.98 3.06
CA LYS A 16 12.62 -3.31 2.82
C LYS A 16 11.61 -4.30 2.27
N VAL A 17 12.10 -5.21 1.44
CA VAL A 17 11.32 -6.38 0.99
C VAL A 17 11.39 -7.43 2.08
N VAL A 18 10.23 -7.97 2.47
CA VAL A 18 10.10 -8.90 3.59
C VAL A 18 9.24 -10.11 3.23
N SER A 19 9.34 -11.17 4.03
CA SER A 19 8.41 -12.29 3.95
C SER A 19 6.97 -11.84 4.32
N PRO A 20 5.93 -12.55 3.86
CA PRO A 20 4.55 -12.26 4.28
C PRO A 20 4.36 -12.30 5.80
N GLY A 21 5.02 -13.24 6.50
CA GLY A 21 4.92 -13.36 7.95
C GLY A 21 5.54 -12.18 8.70
N GLU A 22 6.66 -11.64 8.19
CA GLU A 22 7.25 -10.40 8.70
C GLU A 22 6.37 -9.18 8.40
N ALA A 23 5.83 -9.07 7.18
CA ALA A 23 4.92 -7.98 6.82
C ALA A 23 3.70 -7.94 7.75
N ASP A 24 3.19 -9.12 8.13
CA ASP A 24 2.05 -9.23 9.03
C ASP A 24 2.34 -8.66 10.43
N GLN A 25 3.59 -8.50 10.84
CA GLN A 25 3.91 -7.86 12.13
C GLN A 25 3.69 -6.33 12.13
N ALA A 26 3.41 -5.73 10.97
CA ALA A 26 3.16 -4.29 10.89
C ALA A 26 1.81 -3.91 11.53
N PRO A 27 1.72 -2.72 12.15
CA PRO A 27 0.45 -2.23 12.71
C PRO A 27 -0.61 -1.98 11.63
N PHE A 28 -0.18 -1.72 10.40
CA PHE A 28 -1.03 -1.59 9.23
C PHE A 28 -0.49 -2.46 8.10
N VAL A 29 -1.35 -3.30 7.53
CA VAL A 29 -1.03 -4.09 6.35
C VAL A 29 -2.14 -3.92 5.34
N ILE A 30 -1.82 -3.34 4.20
CA ILE A 30 -2.69 -3.37 3.02
C ILE A 30 -2.26 -4.58 2.20
N SER A 31 -3.20 -5.44 1.83
CA SER A 31 -2.95 -6.62 1.02
C SER A 31 -3.99 -6.74 -0.09
N GLY A 32 -3.65 -7.48 -1.14
CA GLY A 32 -4.47 -7.64 -2.32
C GLY A 32 -3.76 -8.55 -3.31
N ASP A 33 -4.50 -9.06 -4.29
CA ASP A 33 -3.88 -9.77 -5.40
C ASP A 33 -3.08 -8.80 -6.30
N TYR A 34 -2.28 -9.39 -7.18
CA TYR A 34 -1.43 -8.64 -8.10
C TYR A 34 -2.23 -7.70 -9.02
N ALA A 35 -3.40 -8.12 -9.51
CA ALA A 35 -4.21 -7.34 -10.42
C ALA A 35 -4.75 -6.06 -9.74
N HIS A 36 -5.22 -6.18 -8.50
CA HIS A 36 -5.68 -5.03 -7.72
C HIS A 36 -4.52 -4.10 -7.35
N TRP A 37 -3.35 -4.63 -6.96
CA TRP A 37 -2.16 -3.81 -6.70
C TRP A 37 -1.67 -3.06 -7.94
N LYS A 38 -1.67 -3.71 -9.10
CA LYS A 38 -1.33 -3.09 -10.38
C LYS A 38 -2.24 -1.89 -10.68
N ARG A 39 -3.56 -2.03 -10.45
CA ARG A 39 -4.53 -0.93 -10.60
C ARG A 39 -4.27 0.23 -9.63
N VAL A 40 -3.83 -0.05 -8.40
CA VAL A 40 -3.44 0.99 -7.44
C VAL A 40 -2.23 1.77 -7.95
N LEU A 41 -1.18 1.07 -8.40
CA LEU A 41 0.03 1.70 -8.95
C LEU A 41 -0.24 2.49 -10.24
N ARG A 42 -1.29 2.14 -10.98
CA ARG A 42 -1.78 2.90 -12.14
C ARG A 42 -2.71 4.06 -11.79
N LYS A 43 -3.03 4.26 -10.51
CA LYS A 43 -4.01 5.24 -10.03
C LYS A 43 -5.44 5.01 -10.55
N GLU A 44 -5.74 3.81 -11.03
CA GLU A 44 -7.08 3.39 -11.44
C GLU A 44 -7.95 2.96 -10.24
N LEU A 45 -7.30 2.66 -9.11
CA LEU A 45 -7.94 2.28 -7.86
C LEU A 45 -7.25 2.98 -6.68
N GLY A 46 -7.96 3.86 -5.99
CA GLY A 46 -7.44 4.47 -4.76
C GLY A 46 -7.38 3.45 -3.61
N PRO A 47 -6.42 3.56 -2.66
CA PRO A 47 -6.23 2.57 -1.60
C PRO A 47 -7.47 2.46 -0.70
N ILE A 48 -8.09 3.58 -0.31
CA ILE A 48 -9.32 3.58 0.51
C ILE A 48 -10.49 2.96 -0.24
N ALA A 49 -10.70 3.37 -1.49
CA ALA A 49 -11.76 2.83 -2.34
C ALA A 49 -11.59 1.32 -2.54
N GLY A 50 -10.34 0.85 -2.72
CA GLY A 50 -10.01 -0.57 -2.80
C GLY A 50 -10.39 -1.33 -1.54
N ILE A 51 -10.11 -0.77 -0.35
CA ILE A 51 -10.50 -1.37 0.93
C ILE A 51 -12.02 -1.40 1.09
N MET A 52 -12.72 -0.29 0.80
CA MET A 52 -14.19 -0.20 0.88
C MET A 52 -14.91 -1.17 -0.06
N GLN A 53 -14.34 -1.38 -1.24
CA GLN A 53 -14.87 -2.30 -2.24
C GLN A 53 -14.41 -3.75 -2.02
N ARG A 54 -13.68 -4.05 -0.93
CA ARG A 54 -13.09 -5.36 -0.61
C ARG A 54 -12.14 -5.91 -1.70
N LYS A 55 -11.62 -5.03 -2.54
CA LYS A 55 -10.58 -5.32 -3.54
C LYS A 55 -9.19 -5.34 -2.93
N LEU A 56 -9.02 -4.59 -1.84
CA LEU A 56 -7.87 -4.64 -0.95
C LEU A 56 -8.36 -5.03 0.45
N SER A 57 -7.51 -5.72 1.19
CA SER A 57 -7.72 -6.05 2.59
C SER A 57 -6.85 -5.15 3.47
N LEU A 58 -7.35 -4.81 4.66
CA LEU A 58 -6.63 -4.00 5.64
C LEU A 58 -6.54 -4.75 6.96
N LYS A 59 -5.32 -4.94 7.45
CA LYS A 59 -5.03 -5.15 8.87
C LYS A 59 -4.76 -3.80 9.52
N GLY A 60 -5.37 -3.55 10.68
CA GLY A 60 -5.27 -2.29 11.42
C GLY A 60 -6.57 -1.48 11.41
N SER A 61 -6.51 -0.26 11.94
CA SER A 61 -7.70 0.58 12.13
C SER A 61 -8.07 1.33 10.87
N LEU A 62 -9.16 0.92 10.21
CA LEU A 62 -9.70 1.62 9.04
C LEU A 62 -10.00 3.12 9.29
N PRO A 63 -10.63 3.53 10.41
CA PRO A 63 -10.83 4.95 10.69
C PRO A 63 -9.55 5.78 10.68
N ILE A 64 -8.42 5.22 11.15
CA ILE A 64 -7.12 5.89 11.09
C ILE A 64 -6.68 6.06 9.63
N VAL A 65 -6.74 5.01 8.82
CA VAL A 65 -6.32 5.08 7.41
C VAL A 65 -7.17 6.10 6.63
N VAL A 66 -8.49 6.15 6.86
CA VAL A 66 -9.38 7.15 6.24
C VAL A 66 -9.03 8.57 6.69
N ARG A 67 -8.75 8.79 7.98
CA ARG A 67 -8.31 10.10 8.49
C ARG A 67 -7.04 10.60 7.80
N PHE A 68 -6.14 9.68 7.44
CA PHE A 68 -4.88 9.97 6.76
C PHE A 68 -4.92 9.60 5.26
N VAL A 69 -6.10 9.67 4.61
CA VAL A 69 -6.28 9.30 3.19
C VAL A 69 -5.29 10.01 2.27
N LYS A 70 -5.06 11.31 2.48
CA LYS A 70 -4.11 12.09 1.67
C LYS A 70 -2.70 11.52 1.76
N SER A 71 -2.28 11.07 2.94
CA SER A 71 -0.96 10.43 3.11
C SER A 71 -0.89 9.10 2.36
N ALA A 72 -1.96 8.30 2.41
CA ALA A 72 -2.03 7.05 1.65
C ALA A 72 -1.96 7.29 0.13
N GLU A 73 -2.64 8.33 -0.37
CA GLU A 73 -2.56 8.76 -1.78
C GLU A 73 -1.14 9.22 -2.16
N GLN A 74 -0.46 9.97 -1.29
CA GLN A 74 0.92 10.38 -1.54
C GLN A 74 1.91 9.21 -1.57
N LEU A 75 1.66 8.13 -0.80
CA LEU A 75 2.47 6.90 -0.92
C LEU A 75 2.30 6.24 -2.29
N VAL A 76 1.07 6.18 -2.81
CA VAL A 76 0.81 5.69 -4.17
C VAL A 76 1.46 6.60 -5.20
N GLU A 77 1.33 7.92 -5.05
CA GLU A 77 1.99 8.91 -5.91
C GLU A 77 3.50 8.69 -5.96
N ALA A 78 4.14 8.54 -4.81
CA ALA A 78 5.58 8.26 -4.71
C ALA A 78 5.96 6.96 -5.41
N ALA A 79 5.16 5.89 -5.24
CA ALA A 79 5.39 4.62 -5.91
C ALA A 79 5.31 4.73 -7.44
N THR A 80 4.42 5.58 -7.97
CA THR A 80 4.29 5.79 -9.43
C THR A 80 5.50 6.46 -10.08
N LYS A 81 6.37 7.10 -9.29
CA LYS A 81 7.61 7.74 -9.79
C LYS A 81 8.74 6.73 -10.01
N VAL A 82 8.59 5.50 -9.53
CA VAL A 82 9.56 4.43 -9.74
C VAL A 82 9.26 3.76 -11.08
N PRO A 83 10.20 3.76 -12.04
CA PRO A 83 10.04 3.03 -13.30
C PRO A 83 9.72 1.56 -13.01
N THR A 84 8.53 1.13 -13.40
CA THR A 84 7.99 -0.19 -13.04
C THR A 84 7.58 -0.92 -14.31
N ARG A 85 8.06 -2.16 -14.46
CA ARG A 85 7.57 -3.11 -15.45
C ARG A 85 6.67 -4.12 -14.75
N PHE A 86 5.49 -4.34 -15.30
CA PHE A 86 4.56 -5.33 -14.81
C PHE A 86 4.86 -6.70 -15.45
N LEU A 87 4.74 -7.78 -14.68
CA LEU A 87 5.13 -9.15 -15.09
C LEU A 87 4.33 -9.67 -16.29
N ASP A 88 3.13 -9.14 -16.48
CA ASP A 88 2.19 -9.47 -17.55
C ASP A 88 2.38 -8.58 -18.81
N GLU A 89 3.48 -7.81 -18.89
CA GLU A 89 3.87 -6.92 -20.01
C GLU A 89 5.31 -7.18 -20.50
#